data_AF-A0A7S7TE73-F1
#
_entry.id   AF-A0A7S7TE73-F1
#
_cell.length_a   1.000
_cell.length_b   1.000
_cell.length_c   1.000
_cell.angle_alpha   90.00
_cell.angle_beta   90.00
_cell.angle_gamma   90.00
#
_symmetry.space_group_name_H-M   'P 1'
#
loop_
_entity.id
_entity.type
_entity.pdbx_description
1 polymer ?
#
loop_
_entity_poly.entity_id
_entity_poly.type
_entity_poly.pdbx_seq_one_letter_code
_entity_poly.pdbx_strand_id
1 'polypeptide(L)' 'MRRTREDRQPDYTVRARSGRAWAQIGAAWKGREDGNVVVSLKVNAIPVGFDGVIKVMIPLPDNEPPTDEPASE' A
#
# COMPACT_ATOMS: atom_id res chain seq x y z
N MET A 1 -19.54 -22.14 -9.39
CA MET A 1 -18.48 -21.34 -10.05
C MET A 1 -17.62 -20.69 -8.98
N ARG A 2 -16.36 -21.12 -8.80
CA ARG A 2 -15.40 -20.42 -7.92
C ARG A 2 -14.97 -19.15 -8.66
N ARG A 3 -15.35 -17.96 -8.17
CA ARG A 3 -14.70 -16.72 -8.60
C ARG A 3 -13.24 -16.84 -8.16
N THR A 4 -12.35 -17.12 -9.10
CA THR A 4 -10.91 -17.01 -8.89
C THR A 4 -10.65 -15.58 -8.39
N ARG A 5 -9.77 -15.45 -7.40
CA ARG A 5 -9.40 -14.19 -6.71
C ARG A 5 -8.88 -13.09 -7.66
N GLU A 6 -8.78 -13.39 -8.94
CA GLU A 6 -8.15 -12.62 -10.02
C GLU A 6 -9.06 -11.53 -10.62
N ASP A 7 -10.38 -11.60 -10.45
CA ASP A 7 -11.30 -10.60 -11.02
C ASP A 7 -11.49 -9.34 -10.15
N ARG A 8 -10.93 -9.30 -8.93
CA ARG A 8 -11.10 -8.15 -8.05
C ARG A 8 -10.07 -7.07 -8.38
N GLN A 9 -10.54 -5.92 -8.84
CA GLN A 9 -9.70 -4.73 -8.99
C GLN A 9 -9.02 -4.36 -7.65
N PRO A 10 -7.74 -3.96 -7.68
CA PRO A 10 -7.04 -3.56 -6.48
C PRO A 10 -7.65 -2.30 -5.88
N ASP A 11 -7.69 -2.25 -4.55
CA ASP A 11 -8.16 -1.05 -3.84
C ASP A 11 -7.08 0.04 -3.83
N TYR A 12 -5.80 -0.36 -3.89
CA TYR A 12 -4.66 0.56 -3.84
C TYR A 12 -3.51 0.18 -4.78
N THR A 13 -2.74 1.19 -5.16
CA THR A 13 -1.46 1.04 -5.86
C THR A 13 -0.32 1.10 -4.85
N VAL A 14 0.62 0.15 -4.93
CA VAL A 14 1.82 0.14 -4.07
C VAL A 14 2.96 0.83 -4.79
N ARG A 15 3.58 1.81 -4.14
CA ARG A 15 4.72 2.57 -4.67
C ARG A 15 5.90 2.54 -3.71
N ALA A 16 7.10 2.50 -4.27
CA ALA A 16 8.35 2.65 -3.54
C ALA A 16 9.01 3.98 -3.90
N ARG A 17 9.69 4.58 -2.91
CA ARG A 17 10.50 5.78 -3.10
C ARG A 17 11.93 5.37 -3.43
N SER A 18 12.44 5.86 -4.55
CA SER A 18 13.86 5.74 -4.92
C SER A 18 14.42 7.15 -5.08
N GLY A 19 15.24 7.58 -4.11
CA GLY A 19 15.71 8.96 -3.99
C GLY A 19 14.55 9.97 -3.90
N ARG A 20 14.37 10.78 -4.95
CA ARG A 20 13.29 11.78 -5.06
C ARG A 20 12.08 11.31 -5.89
N ALA A 21 12.17 10.14 -6.52
CA ALA A 21 11.12 9.62 -7.40
C ALA A 21 10.28 8.54 -6.71
N TRP A 22 9.02 8.42 -7.12
CA TRP A 22 8.11 7.35 -6.69
C TRP A 22 7.80 6.43 -7.85
N ALA A 23 8.15 5.14 -7.72
CA ALA A 23 7.87 4.12 -8.72
C ALA A 23 6.75 3.19 -8.23
N GLN A 24 5.81 2.83 -9.10
CA GLN A 24 4.83 1.80 -8.80
C GLN A 24 5.51 0.42 -8.81
N ILE A 25 5.32 -0.34 -7.73
CA ILE A 25 5.94 -1.66 -7.54
C ILE A 25 4.91 -2.78 -7.37
N GLY A 26 3.62 -2.46 -7.26
CA GLY A 26 2.60 -3.46 -6.99
C GLY A 26 1.20 -2.91 -6.80
N ALA A 27 0.35 -3.75 -6.21
CA ALA A 27 -1.05 -3.45 -5.91
C ALA A 27 -1.44 -4.04 -4.55
N ALA A 28 -2.51 -3.50 -3.95
CA ALA A 28 -3.01 -3.95 -2.65
C ALA A 28 -4.53 -4.10 -2.64
N TRP A 29 -5.00 -4.98 -1.76
CA TRP A 29 -6.41 -5.22 -1.52
C TRP A 29 -6.73 -5.12 -0.03
N LYS A 30 -7.79 -4.40 0.31
CA LYS A 30 -8.38 -4.41 1.64
C LYS A 30 -9.15 -5.70 1.87
N GLY A 31 -8.98 -6.26 3.05
CA GLY A 31 -9.72 -7.40 3.56
C GLY A 31 -10.15 -7.17 5.00
N ARG A 32 -10.83 -8.17 5.55
CA ARG A 32 -11.07 -8.30 6.98
C ARG A 32 -10.58 -9.65 7.45
N GLU A 33 -9.87 -9.66 8.58
CA GLU A 33 -9.39 -10.88 9.23
C GLU A 33 -9.61 -10.68 10.74
N ASP A 34 -10.34 -11.61 11.36
CA ASP A 34 -10.72 -11.55 12.79
C ASP A 34 -11.32 -10.21 13.23
N GLY A 35 -12.15 -9.61 12.37
CA GLY A 35 -12.79 -8.31 12.61
C GLY A 35 -11.89 -7.09 12.37
N ASN A 36 -10.60 -7.29 12.14
CA ASN A 36 -9.65 -6.22 11.85
C ASN A 36 -9.56 -5.95 10.35
N VAL A 37 -9.33 -4.69 9.98
CA VAL A 37 -9.03 -4.32 8.59
C VAL A 37 -7.59 -4.73 8.29
N VAL A 38 -7.42 -5.55 7.25
CA VAL A 38 -6.10 -5.99 6.79
C VAL A 38 -5.85 -5.54 5.36
N VAL A 39 -4.58 -5.35 5.00
CA VAL A 39 -4.16 -5.03 3.64
C VAL A 39 -3.25 -6.12 3.13
N SER A 40 -3.69 -6.82 2.08
CA SER A 40 -2.86 -7.78 1.34
C SER A 40 -2.13 -7.06 0.21
N LEU A 41 -0.83 -7.30 0.06
CA LEU A 41 0.04 -6.65 -0.93
C LEU A 41 0.54 -7.69 -1.95
N LYS A 42 0.55 -7.33 -3.23
CA LYS A 42 1.28 -8.04 -4.28
C LYS A 42 2.33 -7.10 -4.87
N VAL A 43 3.60 -7.44 -4.66
CA VAL A 43 4.74 -6.72 -5.22
C VAL A 43 5.18 -7.43 -6.50
N ASN A 44 5.22 -6.72 -7.62
CA ASN A 44 5.63 -7.24 -8.92
C ASN A 44 7.12 -6.95 -9.20
N ALA A 45 7.71 -5.97 -8.51
CA ALA A 45 9.11 -5.60 -8.66
C ALA A 45 9.67 -5.12 -7.32
N ILE A 46 10.87 -5.61 -6.96
CA ILE A 46 11.60 -5.13 -5.79
C ILE A 46 12.74 -4.24 -6.29
N PRO A 47 12.83 -2.97 -5.84
CA PRO A 47 13.95 -2.10 -6.21
C PRO A 47 15.31 -2.70 -5.81
N VAL A 48 16.33 -2.49 -6.63
CA VAL A 48 17.71 -2.88 -6.29
C VAL A 48 18.19 -2.05 -5.10
N GLY A 49 18.76 -2.70 -4.09
CA GLY A 49 19.20 -2.04 -2.84
C GLY A 49 18.09 -1.82 -1.81
N PHE A 50 16.97 -2.53 -1.93
CA PHE A 50 15.88 -2.52 -0.96
C PHE A 50 16.29 -3.20 0.36
N ASP A 51 16.04 -2.52 1.48
CA ASP A 51 16.40 -2.96 2.85
C ASP A 51 15.34 -3.86 3.51
N GLY A 52 14.26 -4.18 2.79
CA GLY A 52 13.18 -5.02 3.28
C GLY A 52 12.01 -4.26 3.93
N VAL A 53 12.09 -2.93 4.07
CA VAL A 53 11.06 -2.16 4.77
C VAL A 53 10.03 -1.59 3.79
N ILE A 54 8.83 -2.20 3.75
CA ILE A 54 7.68 -1.66 3.02
C ILE A 54 6.86 -0.79 3.98
N LYS A 55 6.91 0.53 3.80
CA LYS A 55 5.98 1.45 4.48
C LYS A 55 4.66 1.49 3.71
N VAL A 56 3.64 0.86 4.27
CA VAL A 56 2.28 0.95 3.76
C VAL A 56 1.66 2.24 4.27
N MET A 57 1.55 3.25 3.40
CA MET A 57 0.71 4.41 3.68
C MET A 57 -0.72 4.01 3.38
N ILE A 58 -1.48 3.63 4.41
CA ILE A 58 -2.93 3.47 4.28
C ILE A 58 -3.46 4.89 4.00
N PRO A 59 -4.16 5.12 2.88
CA PRO A 59 -4.74 6.42 2.64
C PRO A 59 -5.66 6.75 3.81
N LEU A 60 -5.49 7.96 4.33
CA LEU A 60 -6.33 8.50 5.40
C LEU A 60 -7.80 8.30 4.99
N PRO A 61 -8.69 7.92 5.92
CA PRO A 61 -10.12 7.89 5.64
C PRO A 61 -10.52 9.23 5.00
N ASP A 62 -11.33 9.15 3.94
CA ASP A 62 -11.59 10.24 3.00
C ASP A 62 -11.68 11.63 3.66
N ASN A 63 -10.93 12.59 3.09
CA ASN A 63 -10.94 14.06 3.33
C ASN A 63 -10.03 14.68 4.40
N GLU A 64 -9.03 14.02 4.96
CA GLU A 64 -7.99 14.74 5.72
C GLU A 64 -6.75 15.03 4.83
N PRO A 65 -6.44 16.30 4.52
CA PRO A 65 -5.20 16.63 3.82
C PRO A 65 -4.02 16.17 4.68
N PRO A 66 -2.90 15.72 4.07
CA PRO A 66 -1.72 15.33 4.84
C PRO A 66 -1.25 16.53 5.67
N THR A 67 -1.35 16.42 6.99
CA THR A 67 -0.84 17.46 7.89
C THR A 67 0.68 17.46 7.79
N ASP A 68 1.24 18.51 7.20
CA ASP A 68 2.68 18.78 7.07
C ASP A 68 3.29 19.28 8.41
N GLU A 69 2.70 18.94 9.56
CA GLU A 69 3.27 19.31 10.86
C GLU A 69 4.28 18.24 11.31
N PRO A 70 5.54 18.63 11.60
CA PRO A 70 6.46 17.73 12.26
C PRO A 70 5.86 17.34 13.61
N ALA A 71 5.90 16.05 13.92
CA ALA A 71 5.47 15.55 15.23
C ALA A 71 6.20 16.33 16.32
N SER A 72 5.45 17.16 17.06
CA SER A 72 5.96 17.85 18.25
C SER A 72 6.37 16.81 19.28
N GLU A 73 7.60 16.95 19.78
CA GLU A 73 8.21 16.17 20.87
C GLU A 73 7.39 16.18 22.17
#